data_AF-A0A1F5DBS7-F1
#
_entry.id   AF-A0A1F5DBS7-F1
#
_cell.length_a   1.000
_cell.length_b   1.000
_cell.length_c   1.000
_cell.angle_alpha   90.00
_cell.angle_beta   90.00
_cell.angle_gamma   90.00
#
_symmetry.space_group_name_H-M   'P 1'
#
loop_
_entity.id
_entity.type
_entity.pdbx_description
1 polymer ?
#
loop_
_entity_poly.entity_id
_entity_poly.type
_entity_poly.pdbx_seq_one_letter_code
_entity_poly.pdbx_strand_id
1 'polypeptide(L)'
;MTNVYIDSDVIVASEIQGETNWRASKKFMDYVLKNENPNYTFTISVFTFLELASAMIRRTKNKDKAYSLLYKIKNSWKDSIKPLPPLPTKKATSFTRLVDTLIETSIRFRTPSGDSIHAQTVAINDIQFLVTWNKNHYTEMAKQITKVKILNPTEALTKFGNSNDVDHYFIDDIDPKDSEPVPPKDFTPEIISRLKEVRKQSRVRKSELSNIRVYRSKKNESFTIIYDEI
;
A
#
# COMPACT_ATOMS: atom_id res chain seq x y z
N MET A 1 1.60 21.48 3.22
CA MET A 1 0.87 20.21 3.11
C MET A 1 1.36 19.50 1.85
N THR A 2 1.70 18.21 1.94
CA THR A 2 2.23 17.39 0.86
C THR A 2 1.11 16.55 0.27
N ASN A 3 0.82 16.76 -1.01
CA ASN A 3 -0.21 16.03 -1.73
C ASN A 3 0.40 14.80 -2.41
N VAL A 4 -0.18 13.65 -2.11
CA VAL A 4 0.20 12.35 -2.62
C VAL A 4 -0.97 11.82 -3.44
N TYR A 5 -0.75 11.61 -4.74
CA TYR A 5 -1.71 11.00 -5.63
C TYR A 5 -1.47 9.50 -5.69
N ILE A 6 -2.52 8.70 -5.54
CA ILE A 6 -2.49 7.24 -5.59
C ILE A 6 -3.13 6.80 -6.91
N ASP A 7 -2.38 6.04 -7.69
CA ASP A 7 -2.85 5.48 -8.94
C ASP A 7 -3.78 4.27 -8.71
N SER A 8 -4.64 3.95 -9.68
CA SER A 8 -5.66 2.92 -9.54
C SER A 8 -5.06 1.52 -9.43
N ASP A 9 -3.93 1.27 -10.10
CA ASP A 9 -3.22 -0.01 -10.10
C ASP A 9 -2.75 -0.42 -8.70
N VAL A 10 -2.34 0.53 -7.87
CA VAL A 10 -1.97 0.33 -6.46
C VAL A 10 -3.18 -0.14 -5.66
N ILE A 11 -4.33 0.52 -5.82
CA ILE A 11 -5.56 0.17 -5.09
C ILE A 11 -6.11 -1.19 -5.55
N VAL A 12 -6.06 -1.49 -6.86
CA VAL A 12 -6.47 -2.81 -7.36
C VAL A 12 -5.57 -3.89 -6.79
N ALA A 13 -4.25 -3.69 -6.85
CA ALA A 13 -3.29 -4.65 -6.35
C ALA A 13 -3.46 -4.90 -4.85
N SER A 14 -3.79 -3.89 -4.04
CA SER A 14 -4.01 -4.10 -2.59
C SER A 14 -5.21 -4.98 -2.26
N GLU A 15 -6.21 -5.08 -3.13
CA GLU A 15 -7.46 -5.78 -2.87
C GLU A 15 -7.50 -7.23 -3.41
N ILE A 16 -6.51 -7.65 -4.20
CA ILE A 16 -6.48 -8.98 -4.83
C ILE A 16 -5.20 -9.73 -4.40
N GLN A 17 -5.34 -10.70 -3.51
CA GLN A 17 -4.21 -11.44 -2.90
C GLN A 17 -3.26 -12.13 -3.89
N GLY A 18 -3.75 -12.46 -5.09
CA GLY A 18 -2.97 -13.10 -6.16
C GLY A 18 -2.27 -12.14 -7.13
N GLU A 19 -2.43 -10.82 -6.99
CA GLU A 19 -1.72 -9.86 -7.84
C GLU A 19 -0.22 -9.82 -7.49
N THR A 20 0.63 -9.70 -8.50
CA THR A 20 2.10 -9.66 -8.34
C THR A 20 2.55 -8.66 -7.28
N ASN A 21 1.86 -7.51 -7.24
CA ASN A 21 2.19 -6.40 -6.36
C ASN A 21 1.32 -6.31 -5.10
N TRP A 22 0.58 -7.38 -4.77
CA TRP A 22 -0.41 -7.37 -3.69
C TRP A 22 0.18 -6.94 -2.34
N ARG A 23 1.23 -7.62 -1.88
CA ARG A 23 1.80 -7.39 -0.54
C ARG A 23 2.25 -5.95 -0.34
N ALA A 24 3.01 -5.41 -1.28
CA ALA A 24 3.53 -4.04 -1.20
C ALA A 24 2.41 -3.00 -1.29
N SER A 25 1.43 -3.21 -2.18
CA SER A 25 0.28 -2.32 -2.33
C SER A 25 -0.62 -2.35 -1.09
N LYS A 26 -0.87 -3.54 -0.53
CA LYS A 26 -1.66 -3.72 0.69
C LYS A 26 -1.01 -3.00 1.87
N LYS A 27 0.30 -3.19 2.07
CA LYS A 27 1.05 -2.50 3.12
C LYS A 27 0.98 -0.97 2.97
N PHE A 28 1.12 -0.46 1.76
CA PHE A 28 1.03 0.99 1.51
C PHE A 28 -0.39 1.53 1.73
N MET A 29 -1.42 0.83 1.25
CA MET A 29 -2.80 1.25 1.47
C MET A 29 -3.20 1.18 2.94
N ASP A 30 -2.73 0.18 3.70
CA ASP A 30 -2.97 0.13 5.14
C ASP A 30 -2.31 1.30 5.88
N TYR A 31 -1.12 1.74 5.43
CA TYR A 31 -0.49 2.98 5.90
C TYR A 31 -1.34 4.20 5.56
N VAL A 32 -1.76 4.36 4.30
CA VAL A 32 -2.59 5.50 3.85
C VAL A 32 -3.87 5.63 4.69
N LEU A 33 -4.54 4.51 4.96
CA LEU A 33 -5.83 4.49 5.67
C LEU A 33 -5.69 4.75 7.17
N LYS A 34 -4.54 4.46 7.76
CA LYS A 34 -4.24 4.71 9.18
C LYS A 34 -3.44 5.98 9.42
N ASN A 35 -2.94 6.63 8.37
CA ASN A 35 -2.08 7.81 8.52
C ASN A 35 -2.89 9.02 9.00
N GLU A 36 -2.60 9.45 10.23
CA GLU A 36 -3.18 10.64 10.84
C GLU A 36 -2.29 11.89 10.67
N ASN A 37 -1.12 11.77 10.05
CA ASN A 37 -0.19 12.88 9.89
C ASN A 37 -0.80 13.98 8.99
N PRO A 38 -1.09 15.19 9.55
CA PRO A 38 -1.75 16.26 8.81
C PRO A 38 -0.86 16.88 7.74
N ASN A 39 0.44 16.54 7.69
CA ASN A 39 1.33 17.01 6.64
C ASN A 39 1.11 16.31 5.31
N TYR A 40 0.41 15.17 5.29
CA TYR A 40 0.12 14.42 4.07
C TYR A 40 -1.37 14.49 3.73
N THR A 41 -1.69 14.60 2.45
CA THR A 41 -3.04 14.44 1.94
C THR A 41 -2.99 13.45 0.78
N PHE A 42 -3.70 12.34 0.93
CA PHE A 42 -3.81 11.32 -0.10
C PHE A 42 -5.00 11.62 -1.00
N THR A 43 -4.78 11.45 -2.30
CA THR A 43 -5.74 11.83 -3.33
C THR A 43 -5.79 10.80 -4.45
N ILE A 44 -6.93 10.74 -5.13
CA ILE A 44 -7.15 9.94 -6.35
C ILE A 44 -7.87 10.80 -7.38
N SER A 45 -7.94 10.39 -8.65
CA SER A 45 -8.85 11.03 -9.61
C SER A 45 -10.27 10.54 -9.38
N VAL A 46 -11.27 11.37 -9.69
CA VAL A 46 -12.67 10.90 -9.79
C VAL A 46 -12.82 9.77 -10.82
N PHE A 47 -11.94 9.70 -11.82
CA PHE A 47 -11.95 8.62 -12.82
C PHE A 47 -11.40 7.29 -12.29
N THR A 48 -10.65 7.32 -11.18
CA THR A 48 -10.17 6.11 -10.51
C THR A 48 -11.33 5.19 -10.15
N PHE A 49 -12.51 5.71 -9.78
CA PHE A 49 -13.68 4.86 -9.52
C PHE A 49 -14.10 4.01 -10.74
N LEU A 50 -14.04 4.57 -11.95
CA LEU A 50 -14.38 3.82 -13.17
C LEU A 50 -13.32 2.77 -13.48
N GLU A 51 -12.05 3.11 -13.27
CA GLU A 51 -10.95 2.17 -13.46
C GLU A 51 -11.01 1.01 -12.48
N LEU A 52 -11.27 1.28 -11.20
CA LEU A 52 -11.44 0.26 -10.17
C LEU A 52 -12.61 -0.66 -10.49
N ALA A 53 -13.75 -0.10 -10.90
CA ALA A 53 -14.91 -0.89 -11.31
C ALA A 53 -14.53 -1.85 -12.45
N SER A 54 -13.93 -1.32 -13.53
CA SER A 54 -13.53 -2.11 -14.69
C SER A 54 -12.46 -3.15 -14.34
N ALA A 55 -11.41 -2.75 -13.62
CA ALA A 55 -10.30 -3.60 -13.22
C ALA A 55 -10.75 -4.76 -12.32
N MET A 56 -11.53 -4.48 -11.29
CA MET A 56 -11.98 -5.49 -10.33
C MET A 56 -12.89 -6.52 -11.01
N ILE A 57 -13.82 -6.09 -11.85
CA ILE A 57 -14.69 -7.01 -12.61
C ILE A 57 -13.87 -7.90 -13.54
N ARG A 58 -12.93 -7.33 -14.30
CA ARG A 58 -12.14 -8.11 -15.27
C ARG A 58 -11.31 -9.20 -14.58
N ARG A 59 -10.70 -8.87 -13.44
CA ARG A 59 -9.76 -9.73 -12.71
C ARG A 59 -10.43 -10.75 -11.79
N THR A 60 -11.48 -10.34 -11.09
CA THR A 60 -12.14 -11.20 -10.09
C THR A 60 -13.38 -11.91 -10.62
N LYS A 61 -13.93 -11.44 -11.76
CA LYS A 61 -15.25 -11.85 -12.29
C LYS A 61 -16.39 -11.71 -11.27
N ASN A 62 -16.24 -10.87 -10.26
CA ASN A 62 -17.17 -10.74 -9.14
C ASN A 62 -17.66 -9.29 -9.00
N LYS A 63 -18.95 -9.07 -9.24
CA LYS A 63 -19.60 -7.75 -9.14
C LYS A 63 -19.64 -7.20 -7.72
N ASP A 64 -19.87 -8.05 -6.73
CA ASP A 64 -19.96 -7.64 -5.34
C ASP A 64 -18.62 -7.16 -4.81
N LYS A 65 -17.50 -7.79 -5.21
CA LYS A 65 -16.16 -7.32 -4.88
C LYS A 65 -15.88 -5.94 -5.47
N ALA A 66 -16.29 -5.69 -6.72
CA ALA A 66 -16.13 -4.39 -7.34
C ALA A 66 -16.97 -3.32 -6.62
N TYR A 67 -18.26 -3.57 -6.38
CA TYR A 67 -19.11 -2.64 -5.65
C TYR A 67 -18.63 -2.40 -4.22
N SER A 68 -18.23 -3.46 -3.50
CA SER A 68 -17.69 -3.37 -2.15
C SER A 68 -16.49 -2.42 -2.09
N LEU A 69 -15.53 -2.53 -3.02
CA LEU A 69 -14.39 -1.61 -3.08
C LEU A 69 -14.84 -0.16 -3.33
N LEU A 70 -15.73 0.07 -4.30
CA LEU A 70 -16.22 1.42 -4.59
C LEU A 70 -16.96 2.04 -3.39
N TYR A 71 -17.74 1.25 -2.66
CA TYR A 71 -18.41 1.67 -1.43
C TYR A 71 -17.42 1.96 -0.30
N LYS A 72 -16.39 1.12 -0.11
CA LYS A 72 -15.32 1.39 0.87
C LYS A 72 -14.66 2.73 0.59
N ILE A 73 -14.29 3.00 -0.65
CA ILE A 73 -13.61 4.26 -1.02
C ILE A 73 -14.54 5.46 -0.77
N LYS A 74 -15.79 5.38 -1.24
CA LYS A 74 -16.75 6.48 -1.14
C LYS A 74 -17.15 6.79 0.31
N ASN A 75 -17.28 5.77 1.16
CA ASN A 75 -17.88 5.93 2.47
C ASN A 75 -16.86 5.79 3.61
N SER A 76 -16.03 4.75 3.57
CA SER A 76 -15.10 4.41 4.65
C SER A 76 -13.76 5.14 4.52
N TRP A 77 -13.28 5.38 3.30
CA TRP A 77 -11.97 6.01 3.07
C TRP A 77 -12.06 7.50 2.75
N LYS A 78 -13.27 8.10 2.78
CA LYS A 78 -13.53 9.49 2.40
C LYS A 78 -12.69 10.52 3.17
N ASP A 79 -12.33 10.20 4.42
CA ASP A 79 -11.58 11.08 5.30
C ASP A 79 -10.05 10.89 5.11
N SER A 80 -9.63 9.71 4.64
CA SER A 80 -8.23 9.37 4.37
C SER A 80 -7.79 9.71 2.94
N ILE A 81 -8.69 9.58 1.95
CA ILE A 81 -8.40 9.71 0.52
C ILE A 81 -9.43 10.64 -0.14
N LYS A 82 -8.94 11.75 -0.70
CA LYS A 82 -9.79 12.77 -1.33
C LYS A 82 -9.80 12.63 -2.85
N PRO A 83 -10.96 12.41 -3.50
CA PRO A 83 -11.03 12.41 -4.94
C PRO A 83 -10.88 13.84 -5.50
N LEU A 84 -10.10 13.97 -6.56
CA LEU A 84 -9.82 15.23 -7.25
C LEU A 84 -10.43 15.24 -8.66
N PRO A 85 -10.91 16.40 -9.11
CA PRO A 85 -11.38 16.56 -10.48
C PRO A 85 -10.19 16.62 -11.46
N PRO A 86 -10.34 16.07 -12.68
CA PRO A 86 -9.32 16.17 -13.73
C PRO A 86 -9.33 17.53 -14.46
N LEU A 87 -10.16 18.47 -13.99
CA LEU A 87 -10.26 19.82 -14.54
C LEU A 87 -10.26 20.84 -13.39
N PRO A 88 -9.72 22.06 -13.62
CA PRO A 88 -9.76 23.11 -12.63
C PRO A 88 -11.20 23.49 -12.27
N THR A 89 -11.54 23.48 -10.98
CA THR A 89 -12.88 23.79 -10.46
C THR A 89 -13.34 25.23 -10.72
N LYS A 90 -12.40 26.14 -10.99
CA LYS A 90 -12.67 27.59 -11.17
C LYS A 90 -13.13 27.98 -12.58
N LYS A 91 -13.19 27.05 -13.53
CA LYS A 91 -13.60 27.34 -14.92
C LYS A 91 -14.82 26.50 -15.29
N ALA A 92 -15.67 27.00 -16.18
CA ALA A 92 -16.80 26.23 -16.71
C ALA A 92 -16.31 24.89 -17.29
N THR A 93 -16.92 23.80 -16.82
CA THR A 93 -16.58 22.43 -17.23
C THR A 93 -17.43 22.04 -18.44
N SER A 94 -16.78 21.67 -19.55
CA SER A 94 -17.46 21.04 -20.70
C SER A 94 -16.77 19.73 -21.04
N PHE A 95 -17.53 18.79 -21.60
CA PHE A 95 -17.00 17.50 -22.05
C PHE A 95 -15.92 17.68 -23.11
N THR A 96 -16.14 18.56 -24.09
CA THR A 96 -15.14 18.92 -25.11
C THR A 96 -13.84 19.37 -24.49
N ARG A 97 -13.89 20.25 -23.48
CA ARG A 97 -12.69 20.74 -22.82
C ARG A 97 -11.97 19.65 -22.03
N LEU A 98 -12.69 18.71 -21.42
CA LEU A 98 -12.07 17.53 -20.81
C LEU A 98 -11.28 16.75 -21.86
N VAL A 99 -11.90 16.47 -23.02
CA VAL A 99 -11.27 15.73 -24.12
C VAL A 99 -10.03 16.48 -24.65
N ASP A 100 -10.15 17.77 -24.96
CA ASP A 100 -9.03 18.59 -25.46
C ASP A 100 -7.86 18.58 -24.48
N THR A 101 -8.16 18.75 -23.19
CA THR A 101 -7.15 18.72 -22.13
C THR A 101 -6.46 17.35 -22.08
N LEU A 102 -7.20 16.25 -22.18
CA LEU A 102 -6.62 14.90 -22.17
C LEU A 102 -5.74 14.63 -23.40
N ILE A 103 -6.13 15.15 -24.57
CA ILE A 103 -5.32 15.09 -25.79
C ILE A 103 -4.01 15.85 -25.57
N GLU A 104 -4.09 17.08 -25.07
CA GLU A 104 -2.91 17.90 -24.75
C GLU A 104 -1.99 17.20 -23.75
N THR A 105 -2.55 16.63 -22.67
CA THR A 105 -1.79 15.90 -21.65
C THR A 105 -1.10 14.67 -22.24
N SER A 106 -1.81 13.87 -23.05
CA SER A 106 -1.26 12.67 -23.67
C SER A 106 -0.10 13.01 -24.61
N ILE A 107 -0.24 14.07 -25.43
CA ILE A 107 0.84 14.55 -26.30
C ILE A 107 2.00 15.09 -25.48
N ARG A 108 1.72 15.94 -24.49
CA ARG A 108 2.72 16.62 -23.68
C ARG A 108 3.58 15.63 -22.89
N PHE A 109 2.96 14.68 -22.20
CA PHE A 109 3.66 13.74 -21.32
C PHE A 109 3.90 12.37 -21.95
N ARG A 110 3.48 12.16 -23.20
CA ARG A 110 3.59 10.85 -23.88
C ARG A 110 3.01 9.71 -23.05
N THR A 111 2.00 10.00 -22.24
CA THR A 111 1.33 9.04 -21.36
C THR A 111 0.35 8.20 -22.18
N PRO A 112 0.21 6.90 -21.88
CA PRO A 112 -0.87 6.09 -22.44
C PRO A 112 -2.24 6.73 -22.19
N SER A 113 -3.22 6.41 -23.04
CA SER A 113 -4.55 7.04 -22.98
C SER A 113 -5.24 6.87 -21.63
N GLY A 114 -5.13 5.68 -21.01
CA GLY A 114 -5.65 5.42 -19.67
C GLY A 114 -4.98 6.29 -18.60
N ASP A 115 -3.65 6.39 -18.62
CA ASP A 115 -2.90 7.15 -17.62
C ASP A 115 -2.96 8.68 -17.82
N SER A 116 -3.45 9.14 -18.98
CA SER A 116 -3.51 10.57 -19.29
C SER A 116 -4.46 11.33 -18.34
N ILE A 117 -5.51 10.68 -17.83
CA ILE A 117 -6.38 11.29 -16.81
C ILE A 117 -5.65 11.46 -15.47
N HIS A 118 -4.76 10.52 -15.11
CA HIS A 118 -3.96 10.57 -13.88
C HIS A 118 -2.91 11.66 -14.00
N ALA A 119 -2.16 11.67 -15.11
CA ALA A 119 -1.16 12.69 -15.40
C ALA A 119 -1.78 14.10 -15.42
N GLN A 120 -2.98 14.24 -16.01
CA GLN A 120 -3.70 15.51 -16.02
C GLN A 120 -4.10 15.95 -14.62
N THR A 121 -4.66 15.03 -13.83
CA THR A 121 -5.08 15.31 -12.44
C THR A 121 -3.87 15.74 -11.59
N VAL A 122 -2.73 15.06 -11.75
CA VAL A 122 -1.46 15.41 -11.09
C VAL A 122 -0.98 16.80 -11.49
N ALA A 123 -1.01 17.11 -12.80
CA ALA A 123 -0.47 18.36 -13.33
C ALA A 123 -1.21 19.62 -12.85
N ILE A 124 -2.50 19.52 -12.53
CA ILE A 124 -3.32 20.70 -12.17
C ILE A 124 -3.59 20.86 -10.68
N ASN A 125 -3.28 19.86 -9.84
CA ASN A 125 -3.68 19.84 -8.41
C ASN A 125 -2.48 19.95 -7.44
N ASP A 126 -1.36 20.54 -7.85
CA ASP A 126 -0.15 20.74 -7.02
C ASP A 126 0.24 19.46 -6.25
N ILE A 127 0.26 18.33 -6.98
CA ILE A 127 0.68 17.03 -6.46
C ILE A 127 2.21 17.00 -6.43
N GLN A 128 2.80 16.58 -5.30
CA GLN A 128 4.25 16.41 -5.18
C GLN A 128 4.68 14.96 -5.37
N PHE A 129 3.79 13.99 -5.12
CA PHE A 129 4.10 12.57 -5.26
C PHE A 129 3.00 11.84 -6.04
N LEU A 130 3.38 11.09 -7.07
CA LEU A 130 2.53 10.12 -7.76
C LEU A 130 2.98 8.71 -7.36
N VAL A 131 2.09 7.94 -6.73
CA VAL A 131 2.35 6.55 -6.32
C VAL A 131 1.68 5.59 -7.29
N THR A 132 2.46 4.82 -8.04
CA THR A 132 2.01 3.95 -9.15
C THR A 132 2.99 2.79 -9.35
N TRP A 133 2.53 1.64 -9.87
CA TRP A 133 3.44 0.61 -10.39
C TRP A 133 3.90 0.90 -11.81
N ASN A 134 3.15 1.71 -12.56
CA ASN A 134 3.43 2.09 -13.94
C ASN A 134 4.38 3.28 -14.07
N LYS A 135 5.48 3.33 -13.30
CA LYS A 135 6.40 4.49 -13.25
C LYS A 135 6.87 4.96 -14.63
N ASN A 136 7.11 4.02 -15.55
CA ASN A 136 7.59 4.30 -16.90
C ASN A 136 6.60 5.13 -17.73
N HIS A 137 5.29 5.02 -17.47
CA HIS A 137 4.27 5.78 -18.19
C HIS A 137 4.35 7.29 -17.93
N TYR A 138 4.99 7.67 -16.82
CA TYR A 138 5.03 9.03 -16.32
C TYR A 138 6.42 9.67 -16.40
N THR A 139 7.40 9.00 -17.03
CA THR A 139 8.79 9.47 -17.05
C THR A 139 8.94 10.85 -17.69
N GLU A 140 8.26 11.13 -18.80
CA GLU A 140 8.28 12.46 -19.42
C GLU A 140 7.56 13.52 -18.58
N MET A 141 6.51 13.13 -17.83
CA MET A 141 5.85 14.03 -16.89
C MET A 141 6.81 14.49 -15.78
N ALA A 142 7.57 13.57 -15.18
CA ALA A 142 8.54 13.91 -14.13
C ALA A 142 9.69 14.79 -14.64
N LYS A 143 10.07 14.69 -15.91
CA LYS A 143 11.06 15.60 -16.53
C LYS A 143 10.52 17.02 -16.67
N GLN A 144 9.23 17.17 -16.98
CA GLN A 144 8.60 18.46 -17.26
C GLN A 144 8.01 19.14 -16.04
N ILE A 145 7.57 18.38 -15.03
CA ILE A 145 7.02 18.90 -13.77
C ILE A 145 8.02 18.63 -12.65
N THR A 146 8.96 19.55 -12.46
CA THR A 146 10.10 19.41 -11.52
C THR A 146 9.70 19.15 -10.06
N LYS A 147 8.47 19.47 -9.67
CA LYS A 147 7.95 19.27 -8.31
C LYS A 147 7.38 17.86 -8.07
N VAL A 148 7.10 17.09 -9.13
CA VAL A 148 6.46 15.76 -9.02
C VAL A 148 7.53 14.68 -8.94
N LYS A 149 7.42 13.82 -7.93
CA LYS A 149 8.20 12.58 -7.80
C LYS A 149 7.30 11.38 -8.02
N ILE A 150 7.77 10.43 -8.83
CA ILE A 150 7.03 9.20 -9.11
C ILE A 150 7.64 8.07 -8.28
N LEU A 151 6.82 7.47 -7.42
CA LEU A 151 7.21 6.40 -6.52
C LEU A 151 6.36 5.16 -6.78
N ASN A 152 6.91 3.98 -6.52
CA ASN A 152 6.08 2.80 -6.28
C ASN A 152 5.66 2.74 -4.79
N PRO A 153 4.72 1.87 -4.41
CA PRO A 153 4.27 1.71 -3.02
C PRO A 153 5.40 1.45 -2.00
N THR A 154 6.44 0.69 -2.36
CA THR A 154 7.58 0.40 -1.47
C THR A 154 8.40 1.66 -1.21
N GLU A 155 8.74 2.40 -2.28
CA GLU A 155 9.48 3.66 -2.19
C GLU A 155 8.66 4.73 -1.43
N ALA A 156 7.35 4.75 -1.63
CA ALA A 156 6.42 5.63 -0.93
C ALA A 156 6.41 5.34 0.57
N LEU A 157 6.32 4.06 0.98
CA LEU A 157 6.41 3.66 2.39
C LEU A 157 7.73 4.09 3.02
N THR A 158 8.86 3.87 2.36
CA THR A 158 10.16 4.34 2.87
C THR A 158 10.21 5.87 2.99
N LYS A 159 9.57 6.58 2.06
CA LYS A 159 9.56 8.04 2.04
C LYS A 159 8.68 8.66 3.13
N PHE A 160 7.50 8.09 3.36
CA PHE A 160 6.48 8.67 4.24
C PHE A 160 6.47 8.02 5.65
N GLY A 161 6.92 6.78 5.77
CA GLY A 161 6.99 6.04 7.05
C GLY A 161 8.09 6.51 8.00
N ASN A 162 9.02 7.37 7.55
CA ASN A 162 10.15 7.86 8.36
C ASN A 162 9.90 9.21 9.07
N SER A 163 8.64 9.65 9.21
CA SER A 163 8.29 10.82 10.02
C SER A 163 7.53 10.39 11.29
N ASN A 164 8.30 9.98 12.31
CA ASN A 164 8.03 9.76 13.74
C ASN A 164 6.64 9.24 14.20
N ASP A 165 6.68 8.11 14.95
CA ASP A 165 5.67 7.47 15.81
C ASP A 165 4.47 6.82 15.07
N VAL A 166 4.13 5.52 15.19
CA VAL A 166 4.26 4.55 16.29
C VAL A 166 4.54 3.16 15.71
N ASP A 167 5.51 2.44 16.29
CA ASP A 167 5.68 1.00 16.07
C ASP A 167 4.44 0.25 16.59
N HIS A 168 3.56 -0.16 15.69
CA HIS A 168 2.71 -1.30 15.96
C HIS A 168 3.55 -2.56 15.73
N TYR A 169 4.18 -3.07 16.79
CA TYR A 169 4.80 -4.39 16.75
C TYR A 169 3.70 -5.43 16.59
N PHE A 170 3.54 -5.94 15.36
CA PHE A 170 2.81 -7.17 15.13
C PHE A 170 3.79 -8.33 15.33
N ILE A 171 3.23 -9.50 15.63
CA ILE A 171 3.96 -10.75 15.96
C ILE A 171 4.93 -11.20 14.83
N ASP A 172 4.87 -10.54 13.67
CA ASP A 172 5.73 -10.76 12.50
C ASP A 172 7.01 -9.88 12.46
N ASP A 173 7.21 -8.95 13.41
CA ASP A 173 8.30 -7.95 13.35
C ASP A 173 9.65 -8.41 13.95
N ILE A 174 9.86 -9.71 14.10
CA ILE A 174 11.17 -10.27 14.46
C ILE A 174 11.79 -10.91 13.22
N ASP A 175 12.70 -10.19 12.57
CA ASP A 175 13.52 -10.73 11.48
C ASP A 175 14.46 -11.81 12.04
N PRO A 176 14.38 -13.07 11.57
CA PRO A 176 15.32 -14.14 11.94
C PRO A 176 16.78 -13.80 11.64
N LYS A 177 17.07 -12.75 10.85
CA LYS A 177 18.42 -12.28 10.55
C LYS A 177 19.07 -11.48 11.67
N ASP A 178 18.29 -10.89 12.57
CA ASP A 178 18.78 -10.08 13.71
C ASP A 178 18.66 -10.81 15.06
N SER A 179 18.28 -12.09 15.03
CA SER A 179 18.15 -12.97 16.19
C SER A 179 18.90 -14.27 15.95
N GLU A 180 19.51 -14.82 17.00
CA GLU A 180 20.24 -16.08 16.86
C GLU A 180 19.31 -17.26 17.19
N PRO A 181 19.32 -18.33 16.37
CA PRO A 181 18.62 -19.55 16.71
C PRO A 181 19.24 -20.12 18.00
N VAL A 182 18.41 -20.41 18.99
CA VAL A 182 18.87 -21.01 20.24
C VAL A 182 19.16 -22.49 19.97
N PRO A 183 20.41 -22.97 20.12
CA PRO A 183 20.72 -24.38 19.92
C PRO A 183 19.98 -25.24 20.97
N PRO A 184 19.56 -26.47 20.63
CA PRO A 184 18.83 -27.35 21.57
C PRO A 184 19.52 -27.57 22.92
N LYS A 185 20.86 -27.52 22.94
CA LYS A 185 21.69 -27.68 24.13
C LYS A 185 21.66 -26.48 25.09
N ASP A 186 21.21 -25.31 24.62
CA ASP A 186 21.17 -24.06 25.37
C ASP A 186 19.75 -23.73 25.88
N PHE A 187 18.85 -24.73 25.87
CA PHE A 187 17.50 -24.62 26.38
C PHE A 187 17.55 -24.59 27.90
N THR A 188 17.53 -23.38 28.46
CA THR A 188 17.45 -23.18 29.90
C THR A 188 16.10 -23.66 30.44
N PRO A 189 16.00 -23.97 31.75
CA PRO A 189 14.73 -24.35 32.39
C PRO A 189 13.61 -23.33 32.15
N GLU A 190 13.96 -22.05 32.03
CA GLU A 190 13.03 -20.95 31.73
C GLU A 190 12.43 -21.07 30.32
N ILE A 191 13.25 -21.31 29.30
CA ILE A 191 12.81 -21.54 27.91
C ILE A 191 11.88 -22.76 27.85
N ILE A 192 12.25 -23.83 28.54
CA ILE A 192 11.44 -25.06 28.61
C ILE A 192 10.09 -24.80 29.30
N SER A 193 10.07 -24.01 30.37
CA SER A 193 8.84 -23.64 31.08
C SER A 193 7.89 -22.85 30.17
N ARG A 194 8.43 -21.86 29.45
CA ARG A 194 7.66 -21.03 28.51
C ARG A 194 7.09 -21.86 27.36
N LEU A 195 7.88 -22.78 26.80
CA LEU A 195 7.42 -23.73 25.76
C LEU A 195 6.28 -24.63 26.27
N LYS A 196 6.34 -25.08 27.52
CA LYS A 196 5.26 -25.88 28.14
C LYS A 196 3.99 -25.06 28.37
N GLU A 197 4.11 -23.81 28.78
CA GLU A 197 2.99 -22.89 28.98
C GLU A 197 2.28 -22.58 27.67
N VAL A 198 3.05 -22.24 26.63
CA VAL A 198 2.51 -22.00 25.28
C VAL A 198 1.82 -23.26 24.76
N ARG A 199 2.42 -24.44 24.88
CA ARG A 199 1.81 -25.72 24.47
C ARG A 199 0.47 -26.00 25.18
N LYS A 200 0.32 -25.56 26.44
CA LYS A 200 -0.91 -25.70 27.21
C LYS A 200 -2.01 -24.76 26.69
N GLN A 201 -1.63 -23.58 26.19
CA GLN A 201 -2.55 -22.59 25.63
C GLN A 201 -2.96 -22.91 24.18
N SER A 202 -2.06 -23.44 23.35
CA SER A 202 -2.30 -23.61 21.91
C SER A 202 -2.81 -24.99 21.45
N ARG A 203 -3.02 -25.96 22.36
CA ARG A 203 -3.55 -27.32 22.05
C ARG A 203 -2.81 -28.05 20.90
N VAL A 204 -1.54 -27.73 20.67
CA VAL A 204 -0.72 -28.28 19.57
C VAL A 204 -0.31 -29.74 19.83
N ARG A 205 -0.39 -30.61 18.82
CA ARG A 205 -0.04 -32.04 18.95
C ARG A 205 1.48 -32.22 18.99
N LYS A 206 1.96 -33.27 19.67
CA LYS A 206 3.40 -33.52 19.87
C LYS A 206 4.17 -33.69 18.53
N SER A 207 3.48 -34.11 17.47
CA SER A 207 4.02 -34.28 16.11
C SER A 207 4.24 -32.97 15.34
N GLU A 208 3.62 -31.87 15.77
CA GLU A 208 3.78 -30.54 15.14
C GLU A 208 4.95 -29.74 15.76
N LEU A 209 5.59 -30.30 16.80
CA LEU A 209 6.71 -29.67 17.50
C LEU A 209 8.04 -29.72 16.73
N SER A 210 8.14 -30.53 15.66
CA SER A 210 9.35 -30.60 14.83
C SER A 210 9.61 -29.34 14.01
N ASN A 211 8.63 -28.43 13.96
CA ASN A 211 8.64 -27.22 13.14
C ASN A 211 8.74 -25.94 13.99
N ILE A 212 9.15 -26.06 15.25
CA ILE A 212 9.27 -24.93 16.16
C ILE A 212 10.70 -24.41 16.15
N ARG A 213 10.85 -23.12 15.82
CA ARG A 213 12.13 -22.41 15.90
C ARG A 213 12.08 -21.39 17.02
N VAL A 214 13.09 -21.38 17.89
CA VAL A 214 13.20 -20.46 19.01
C VAL A 214 14.35 -19.50 18.75
N TYR A 215 14.05 -18.21 18.82
CA TYR A 215 14.98 -17.12 18.56
C TYR A 215 15.14 -16.26 19.82
N ARG A 216 16.37 -15.83 20.11
CA ARG A 216 16.67 -14.87 21.18
C ARG A 216 17.05 -13.52 20.57
N SER A 217 16.37 -12.45 21.01
CA SER A 217 16.75 -11.08 20.67
C SER A 217 17.96 -10.65 21.50
N LYS A 218 19.03 -10.19 20.83
CA LYS A 218 20.23 -9.66 21.50
C LYS A 218 20.02 -8.28 22.12
N LYS A 219 19.05 -7.51 21.62
CA LYS A 219 18.81 -6.14 22.10
C LYS A 219 17.99 -6.11 23.40
N ASN A 220 17.16 -7.11 23.65
CA ASN A 220 16.13 -7.05 24.70
C ASN A 220 16.11 -8.31 25.58
N GLU A 221 16.99 -9.28 25.31
CA GLU A 221 17.01 -10.63 25.91
C GLU A 221 15.66 -11.38 25.88
N SER A 222 14.74 -10.98 25.02
CA SER A 222 13.45 -11.65 24.85
C SER A 222 13.56 -12.89 23.97
N PHE A 223 12.69 -13.88 24.22
CA PHE A 223 12.59 -15.12 23.44
C PHE A 223 11.34 -15.13 22.57
N THR A 224 11.49 -15.60 21.34
CA THR A 224 10.42 -15.71 20.34
C THR A 224 10.32 -17.13 19.84
N ILE A 225 9.10 -17.64 19.71
CA ILE A 225 8.80 -19.00 19.26
C ILE A 225 8.02 -18.88 17.96
N ILE A 226 8.58 -19.38 16.86
CA ILE A 226 7.96 -19.38 15.53
C ILE A 226 7.50 -20.81 15.19
N TYR A 227 6.29 -20.92 14.64
CA TYR A 227 5.74 -22.14 14.09
C TYR A 227 5.81 -22.08 12.56
N ASP A 228 6.54 -23.00 11.93
CA ASP A 228 6.42 -23.20 10.49
C ASP A 228 5.10 -23.99 10.23
N GLU A 229 4.01 -23.30 9.85
CA GLU A 229 2.78 -23.96 9.39
C GLU A 229 3.05 -24.69 8.05
N ILE A 230 2.64 -25.96 7.95
CA ILE A 230 2.62 -26.75 6.69
C ILE A 230 1.26 -26.55 6.03
#